data_AF-Q9AIL6-F1
#
_entry.id   AF-Q9AIL6-F1
#
_cell.length_a   1.000
_cell.length_b   1.000
_cell.length_c   1.000
_cell.angle_alpha   90.00
_cell.angle_beta   90.00
_cell.angle_gamma   90.00
#
_symmetry.space_group_name_H-M   'P 1'
#
loop_
_entity.id
_entity.type
_entity.pdbx_description
1 polymer ?
#
loop_
_entity_poly.entity_id
_entity_poly.type
_entity_poly.pdbx_seq_one_letter_code
_entity_poly.pdbx_strand_id
1 'polypeptide(L)' 'MAGKSIFDKLWERHVITGQEGQPQLMYVDQHYIHEVTSPQAFQ' A
#
# COMPACT_ATOMS: atom_id res chain seq x y z
N MET A 1 -27.67 -4.23 0.01
CA MET A 1 -26.25 -4.48 0.36
C MET A 1 -25.50 -3.18 0.16
N ALA A 2 -24.79 -2.68 1.17
CA ALA A 2 -23.94 -1.51 0.97
C ALA A 2 -22.85 -1.89 -0.05
N GLY A 3 -22.67 -1.08 -1.09
CA GLY A 3 -21.62 -1.30 -2.08
C GLY A 3 -20.25 -1.05 -1.45
N LYS A 4 -19.23 -1.78 -1.91
CA LYS A 4 -17.84 -1.52 -1.51
C LYS A 4 -17.41 -0.11 -1.91
N SER A 5 -16.73 0.59 -1.01
CA SER A 5 -16.14 1.89 -1.29
C SER A 5 -15.00 1.76 -2.31
N ILE A 6 -14.55 2.90 -2.86
CA ILE A 6 -13.36 2.91 -3.71
C ILE A 6 -12.13 2.46 -2.92
N PHE A 7 -12.05 2.83 -1.64
CA PHE A 7 -10.98 2.42 -0.75
C PHE A 7 -10.92 0.90 -0.63
N ASP A 8 -12.05 0.25 -0.33
CA ASP A 8 -12.11 -1.22 -0.18
C ASP A 8 -11.66 -1.93 -1.47
N LYS A 9 -12.12 -1.43 -2.62
CA LYS A 9 -11.75 -2.00 -3.92
C LYS A 9 -10.26 -1.86 -4.22
N LEU A 10 -9.65 -0.72 -3.88
CA LEU A 10 -8.22 -0.52 -4.06
C LEU A 10 -7.42 -1.37 -3.08
N TRP A 11 -7.81 -1.41 -1.81
CA TRP A 11 -7.14 -2.20 -0.78
C TRP A 11 -7.12 -3.69 -1.14
N GLU A 12 -8.29 -4.27 -1.45
CA GLU A 12 -8.43 -5.68 -1.85
C GLU A 12 -7.60 -6.05 -3.07
N ARG A 13 -7.36 -5.10 -3.99
CA ARG A 13 -6.55 -5.32 -5.20
C ARG A 13 -5.05 -5.39 -4.93
N HIS A 14 -4.56 -4.74 -3.87
CA HIS A 14 -3.12 -4.57 -3.62
C HIS A 14 -2.60 -5.42 -2.45
N VAL A 15 -3.47 -5.97 -1.61
CA VAL A 15 -3.05 -6.95 -0.57
C VAL A 15 -2.60 -8.25 -1.22
N ILE A 16 -1.40 -8.71 -0.86
CA ILE A 16 -0.85 -10.01 -1.26
C ILE A 16 -1.22 -11.09 -0.23
N THR A 17 -1.09 -10.78 1.06
CA THR A 17 -1.39 -11.70 2.17
C THR A 17 -1.63 -10.94 3.48
N GLY A 18 -2.21 -11.61 4.47
CA GLY A 18 -2.55 -11.06 5.79
C GLY A 18 -4.06 -11.01 6.01
N GLN A 19 -4.45 -10.65 7.23
CA GLN A 19 -5.86 -10.63 7.65
C GLN A 19 -6.31 -9.20 7.93
N GLU A 20 -7.59 -8.94 7.70
CA GLU A 20 -8.20 -7.66 8.05
C GLU A 20 -8.08 -7.39 9.56
N GLY A 21 -7.74 -6.15 9.94
CA GLY A 21 -7.48 -5.77 11.33
C GLY A 21 -6.09 -6.18 11.86
N GLN A 22 -5.25 -6.80 11.03
CA GLN A 22 -3.86 -7.11 11.32
C GLN A 22 -2.94 -6.47 10.27
N PRO A 23 -1.61 -6.43 10.48
CA PRO A 23 -0.69 -6.05 9.43
C PRO A 23 -0.85 -6.94 8.19
N GLN A 24 -0.97 -6.31 7.02
CA GLN A 24 -1.07 -6.98 5.73
C GLN A 24 0.11 -6.62 4.84
N LEU A 25 0.57 -7.57 4.03
CA LEU A 25 1.57 -7.32 2.99
C LEU A 25 0.86 -6.76 1.77
N MET A 26 1.29 -5.59 1.31
CA MET A 26 0.72 -4.92 0.14
C MET A 26 1.76 -4.71 -0.95
N TYR A 27 1.32 -4.83 -2.20
CA TYR A 27 2.08 -4.42 -3.36
C TYR A 27 1.93 -2.91 -3.58
N VAL A 28 3.04 -2.23 -3.83
CA VAL A 28 3.06 -0.80 -4.19
C VAL A 28 3.53 -0.68 -5.64
N ASP A 29 2.64 -0.29 -6.54
CA ASP A 29 2.93 -0.22 -7.98
C ASP A 29 3.99 0.82 -8.32
N GLN A 30 4.00 1.93 -7.60
CA GLN A 30 4.90 3.04 -7.88
C GLN A 30 5.22 3.79 -6.59
N HIS A 31 6.51 3.90 -6.31
CA HIS A 31 7.03 4.63 -5.16
C HIS A 31 7.79 5.85 -5.68
N TYR A 32 7.26 7.05 -5.42
CA TYR A 32 7.98 8.29 -5.67
C TYR A 32 8.74 8.70 -4.44
N ILE A 33 10.04 8.93 -4.61
CA ILE A 33 10.94 9.39 -3.56
C ILE A 33 11.47 10.75 -4.01
N HIS A 34 11.37 11.74 -3.13
CA HIS A 34 12.01 13.03 -3.31
C HIS A 34 12.95 13.26 -2.14
N GLU A 35 14.26 13.31 -2.42
CA GLU A 35 15.29 13.56 -1.41
C GLU A 35 15.67 15.04 -1.40
N VAL A 36 15.59 15.67 -0.22
CA VAL A 36 16.03 17.08 -0.04
C VAL A 36 17.35 17.16 0.75
N THR A 37 17.70 16.16 1.58
CA THR A 37 19.03 16.02 2.21
C THR A 37 19.32 14.56 2.63
N SER A 38 20.52 14.09 2.26
CA SER A 38 21.18 12.76 2.39
C SER A 38 20.50 11.54 1.74
N PRO A 39 21.26 10.71 0.98
CA PRO A 39 20.72 9.55 0.28
C PRO A 39 20.60 8.36 1.21
N GLN A 40 19.41 8.15 1.79
CA GLN A 40 19.12 6.95 2.60
C GLN A 40 18.29 5.90 1.85
N ALA A 41 17.62 6.24 0.74
CA ALA A 41 16.66 5.32 0.12
C ALA A 41 17.30 4.09 -0.56
N PHE A 42 18.63 4.05 -0.71
CA PHE A 42 19.35 3.04 -1.50
C PHE A 42 20.59 2.45 -0.81
N GLN A 43 20.78 2.63 0.51
CA GLN A 43 21.87 2.03 1.29
C GLN A 43 21.43 0.77 2.04
#